data_AF-A0AAD5MUU9-F1
#
_entry.id   AF-A0AAD5MUU9-F1
#
_cell.length_a   1.000
_cell.length_b   1.000
_cell.length_c   1.000
_cell.angle_alpha   90.00
_cell.angle_beta   90.00
_cell.angle_gamma   90.00
#
_symmetry.space_group_name_H-M   'P 1'
#
loop_
_entity.id
_entity.type
_entity.pdbx_description
1 polymer ?
#
loop_
_entity_poly.entity_id
_entity_poly.type
_entity_poly.pdbx_seq_one_letter_code
_entity_poly.pdbx_strand_id
1 'polypeptide(L)'
;MKDPLNLNDIEKQRRKRKHGEESNQMEDEIVSPVQRKQKRARYPGSPKKDPRESSSASSVEFGADPSAEGSNRGDKPTPAEIRKARQEHFNNRYCYGNFDRYYGVRLEPGKSDTRLSVMKKEWFEKKSVLDIGCNVGFLTLSIARDFAPRRILGIDIDEHLVGVARKNIRHYCDQETQFVGKFPASFCTNFGPISNHSLSFSTKFPDNVWFRRENYVLDSDELLETVEEEFDVILALSITKWIHLNLLLPGGRFIVEPQPFISYKKRSKMTEKLKANYMAIEFKPEDFEMYLIEEVGFESVEHLGAPSAKTKGFERPIDVYRKKPPRFLDRNANAKS
;
A
#
# COMPACT_ATOMS: atom_id res chain seq x y z
N MET A 1 -49.70 -17.72 -25.43
CA MET A 1 -48.89 -17.82 -24.20
C MET A 1 -48.02 -16.58 -24.12
N LYS A 2 -48.10 -15.80 -23.04
CA LYS A 2 -47.27 -14.61 -22.84
C LYS A 2 -45.91 -15.05 -22.31
N ASP A 3 -44.84 -14.62 -22.95
CA ASP A 3 -43.45 -14.84 -22.52
C ASP A 3 -43.23 -14.18 -21.15
N PRO A 4 -43.07 -14.97 -20.06
CA PRO A 4 -42.98 -14.45 -18.70
C PRO A 4 -41.60 -13.89 -18.35
N LEU A 5 -40.62 -13.94 -19.26
CA LEU A 5 -39.25 -13.49 -18.99
C LEU A 5 -38.78 -12.33 -19.88
N ASN A 6 -39.66 -11.81 -20.74
CA ASN A 6 -39.46 -10.63 -21.58
C ASN A 6 -38.06 -10.54 -22.24
N LEU A 7 -37.57 -11.66 -22.76
CA LEU A 7 -36.19 -11.79 -23.24
C LEU A 7 -35.96 -10.98 -24.53
N ASN A 8 -37.02 -10.77 -25.31
CA ASN A 8 -36.97 -10.02 -26.57
C ASN A 8 -36.74 -8.50 -26.35
N ASP A 9 -37.17 -7.94 -25.22
CA ASP A 9 -36.92 -6.53 -24.89
C ASP A 9 -35.47 -6.31 -24.41
N ILE A 10 -34.88 -7.30 -23.74
CA ILE A 10 -33.48 -7.25 -23.27
C ILE A 10 -32.50 -7.26 -24.46
N GLU A 11 -32.79 -8.04 -25.50
CA GLU A 11 -31.96 -8.07 -26.72
C GLU A 11 -32.06 -6.78 -27.54
N LYS A 12 -33.24 -6.16 -27.61
CA LYS A 12 -33.42 -4.83 -28.24
C LYS A 12 -32.68 -3.73 -27.50
N GLN A 13 -32.67 -3.75 -26.16
CA GLN A 13 -31.90 -2.77 -25.37
C GLN A 13 -30.39 -2.94 -25.52
N ARG A 14 -29.89 -4.18 -25.64
CA ARG A 14 -28.47 -4.45 -25.92
C ARG A 14 -28.04 -3.97 -27.30
N ARG A 15 -28.86 -4.12 -28.34
CA ARG A 15 -28.57 -3.61 -29.69
C ARG A 15 -28.61 -2.08 -29.76
N LYS A 16 -29.50 -1.42 -29.02
CA LYS A 16 -29.53 0.06 -28.91
C LYS A 16 -28.28 0.63 -28.21
N ARG A 17 -27.75 -0.04 -27.18
CA ARG A 17 -26.48 0.37 -26.53
C ARG A 17 -25.28 0.22 -27.46
N LYS A 18 -25.25 -0.83 -28.28
CA LYS A 18 -24.15 -1.09 -29.23
C LYS A 18 -24.08 -0.09 -30.40
N HIS A 19 -25.18 0.58 -30.73
CA HIS A 19 -25.22 1.64 -31.75
C HIS A 19 -25.11 3.07 -31.19
N GLY A 20 -25.02 3.24 -29.86
CA GLY A 20 -24.88 4.55 -29.21
C GLY A 20 -23.44 4.91 -28.83
N GLU A 21 -22.47 4.01 -29.03
CA GLU A 21 -21.05 4.19 -28.63
C GLU A 21 -20.10 4.39 -29.83
N GLU A 22 -20.62 4.70 -31.02
CA GLU A 22 -19.82 5.09 -32.19
C GLU A 22 -19.93 6.59 -32.48
N SER A 23 -19.34 7.44 -31.62
CA SER A 23 -18.83 8.77 -32.02
C SER A 23 -18.10 9.48 -30.86
N ASN A 24 -16.77 9.34 -30.81
CA ASN A 24 -15.79 10.40 -30.51
C ASN A 24 -14.40 9.76 -30.39
N GLN A 25 -13.74 9.58 -31.54
CA GLN A 25 -12.31 9.40 -31.59
C GLN A 25 -11.66 10.77 -31.38
N MET A 26 -11.02 10.97 -30.22
CA MET A 26 -9.90 11.91 -30.10
C MET A 26 -8.63 11.05 -30.08
N GLU A 27 -7.77 11.29 -31.07
CA GLU A 27 -6.48 10.65 -31.24
C GLU A 27 -5.54 11.10 -30.12
N ASP A 28 -5.27 10.23 -29.14
CA ASP A 28 -4.14 10.39 -28.23
C ASP A 28 -2.87 9.92 -28.97
N GLU A 29 -2.08 10.89 -29.41
CA GLU A 29 -0.79 10.68 -30.05
C GLU A 29 0.15 9.88 -29.12
N ILE A 30 0.50 8.67 -29.54
CA ILE A 30 1.44 7.78 -28.85
C ILE A 30 2.85 8.40 -28.94
N VAL A 31 3.26 9.13 -27.91
CA VAL A 31 4.67 9.53 -27.78
C VAL A 31 5.46 8.37 -27.20
N SER A 32 6.19 7.68 -28.08
CA SER A 32 7.11 6.59 -27.76
C SER A 32 8.11 6.99 -26.65
N PRO A 33 8.50 6.08 -25.72
CA PRO A 33 9.46 6.41 -24.67
C PRO A 33 10.80 6.81 -25.29
N VAL A 34 11.21 8.06 -25.08
CA VAL A 34 12.53 8.56 -25.43
C VAL A 34 13.58 7.66 -24.77
N GLN A 35 14.32 6.92 -25.60
CA GLN A 35 15.51 6.20 -25.20
C GLN A 35 16.48 7.18 -24.53
N ARG A 36 16.70 7.02 -23.23
CA ARG A 36 17.76 7.74 -22.52
C ARG A 36 19.10 7.37 -23.15
N LYS A 37 19.62 8.25 -24.01
CA LYS A 37 21.01 8.17 -24.47
C LYS A 37 21.93 8.14 -23.25
N GLN A 38 22.68 7.05 -23.14
CA GLN A 38 23.73 6.84 -22.16
C GLN A 38 24.68 8.05 -22.17
N LYS A 39 24.78 8.77 -21.05
CA LYS A 39 25.83 9.78 -20.87
C LYS A 39 27.17 9.06 -20.74
N ARG A 40 27.96 9.07 -21.80
CA ARG A 40 29.40 8.76 -21.73
C ARG A 40 30.09 9.79 -20.82
N ALA A 41 30.90 9.29 -19.89
CA ALA A 41 31.77 10.08 -19.03
C ALA A 41 32.76 10.92 -19.88
N ARG A 42 33.00 12.18 -19.50
CA ARG A 42 34.10 13.01 -20.01
C ARG A 42 34.91 13.53 -18.82
N TYR A 43 36.22 13.25 -18.86
CA TYR A 43 37.25 13.86 -18.00
C TYR A 43 37.54 15.32 -18.42
N PRO A 44 38.19 16.14 -17.57
CA PRO A 44 38.13 17.60 -17.60
C PRO A 44 39.22 18.26 -18.46
N GLY A 45 38.89 19.41 -19.05
CA GLY A 45 39.81 20.30 -19.76
C GLY A 45 39.10 21.57 -20.23
N SER A 46 39.37 22.68 -19.54
CA SER A 46 38.96 24.08 -19.73
C SER A 46 39.35 24.67 -21.12
N PRO A 47 39.03 25.93 -21.52
CA PRO A 47 38.40 27.02 -20.75
C PRO A 47 37.32 27.90 -21.45
N LYS A 48 36.63 28.62 -20.55
CA LYS A 48 35.80 29.84 -20.63
C LYS A 48 35.89 30.74 -21.88
N LYS A 49 34.74 31.27 -22.32
CA LYS A 49 34.54 32.64 -22.84
C LYS A 49 33.07 33.09 -22.65
N ASP A 50 32.93 34.26 -22.05
CA ASP A 50 31.79 35.20 -22.01
C ASP A 50 32.44 36.62 -22.11
N PRO A 51 31.72 37.74 -22.24
CA PRO A 51 30.38 38.03 -22.81
C PRO A 51 30.44 39.24 -23.77
N ARG A 52 29.38 39.54 -24.55
CA ARG A 52 29.13 40.92 -25.06
C ARG A 52 27.64 41.26 -25.17
N GLU A 53 27.35 42.47 -24.69
CA GLU A 53 26.07 43.18 -24.60
C GLU A 53 25.66 43.92 -25.90
N SER A 54 24.46 44.51 -25.85
CA SER A 54 23.90 45.65 -26.64
C SER A 54 23.31 45.31 -28.02
N SER A 55 22.23 45.94 -28.53
CA SER A 55 21.22 46.88 -28.04
C SER A 55 20.20 47.11 -29.17
N SER A 56 18.94 47.39 -28.82
CA SER A 56 17.95 48.27 -29.50
C SER A 56 17.52 48.10 -30.98
N ALA A 57 16.24 47.71 -31.13
CA ALA A 57 15.11 48.41 -31.77
C ALA A 57 15.09 48.82 -33.27
N SER A 58 14.05 48.35 -33.98
CA SER A 58 13.10 49.10 -34.85
C SER A 58 12.12 48.09 -35.51
N SER A 59 10.86 48.01 -35.07
CA SER A 59 9.66 48.72 -35.55
C SER A 59 9.12 48.25 -36.91
N VAL A 60 8.00 47.52 -36.90
CA VAL A 60 6.91 47.68 -37.89
C VAL A 60 5.58 47.28 -37.24
N GLU A 61 4.68 48.25 -37.07
CA GLU A 61 3.25 48.05 -36.79
C GLU A 61 2.50 47.72 -38.07
N PHE A 62 1.46 46.89 -37.99
CA PHE A 62 0.30 46.98 -38.89
C PHE A 62 -0.97 46.43 -38.21
N GLY A 63 -1.98 47.29 -38.13
CA GLY A 63 -3.39 46.95 -38.34
C GLY A 63 -4.16 46.29 -37.21
N ALA A 64 -4.85 47.10 -36.41
CA ALA A 64 -6.03 46.67 -35.65
C ALA A 64 -7.29 46.80 -36.54
N ASP A 65 -8.20 45.83 -36.45
CA ASP A 65 -9.64 46.08 -36.63
C ASP A 65 -10.43 45.18 -35.65
N PRO A 66 -11.49 45.68 -34.97
CA PRO A 66 -12.09 45.03 -33.81
C PRO A 66 -13.47 44.45 -34.13
N SER A 67 -13.71 43.17 -33.82
CA SER A 67 -15.06 42.66 -33.47
C SER A 67 -15.05 41.14 -33.30
N ALA A 68 -15.03 40.69 -32.05
CA ALA A 68 -15.62 39.42 -31.60
C ALA A 68 -15.57 39.39 -30.06
N GLU A 69 -16.41 40.20 -29.43
CA GLU A 69 -16.69 40.05 -28.00
C GLU A 69 -17.57 38.81 -27.78
N GLY A 70 -17.04 37.91 -26.96
CA GLY A 70 -17.64 36.62 -26.62
C GLY A 70 -16.59 35.62 -26.13
N SER A 71 -15.45 36.10 -25.62
CA SER A 71 -14.44 35.24 -25.02
C SER A 71 -14.75 35.15 -23.53
N ASN A 72 -15.36 34.04 -23.14
CA ASN A 72 -15.39 33.58 -21.75
C ASN A 72 -13.93 33.28 -21.35
N ARG A 73 -13.15 34.33 -21.05
CA ARG A 73 -11.79 34.19 -20.52
C ARG A 73 -11.93 33.71 -19.08
N GLY A 74 -12.04 32.39 -18.91
CA GLY A 74 -11.75 31.79 -17.62
C GLY A 74 -10.34 32.21 -17.25
N ASP A 75 -10.21 33.05 -16.21
CA ASP A 75 -8.91 33.48 -15.71
C ASP A 75 -8.05 32.23 -15.45
N LYS A 76 -6.84 32.22 -16.03
CA LYS A 76 -5.92 31.11 -15.78
C LYS A 76 -5.57 31.14 -14.29
N PRO A 77 -5.61 29.99 -13.59
CA PRO A 77 -5.34 29.94 -12.17
C PRO A 77 -3.94 30.45 -11.87
N THR A 78 -3.83 31.25 -10.82
CA THR A 78 -2.57 31.80 -10.33
C THR A 78 -1.62 30.69 -9.86
N PRO A 79 -0.30 30.93 -9.81
CA PRO A 79 0.65 29.96 -9.25
C PRO A 79 0.33 29.53 -7.81
N ALA A 80 -0.27 30.43 -7.02
CA ALA A 80 -0.70 30.14 -5.64
C ALA A 80 -1.88 29.15 -5.60
N GLU A 81 -2.87 29.34 -6.46
CA GLU A 81 -4.02 28.43 -6.58
C GLU A 81 -3.60 27.06 -7.10
N ILE A 82 -2.69 27.00 -8.08
CA ILE A 82 -2.12 25.74 -8.56
C ILE A 82 -1.40 25.00 -7.43
N ARG A 83 -0.60 25.72 -6.61
CA ARG A 83 0.09 25.13 -5.46
C ARG A 83 -0.89 24.60 -4.42
N LYS A 84 -1.95 25.35 -4.12
CA LYS A 84 -3.01 24.96 -3.18
C LYS A 84 -3.73 23.69 -3.66
N ALA A 85 -4.18 23.67 -4.91
CA ALA A 85 -4.84 22.51 -5.51
C ALA A 85 -3.94 21.25 -5.50
N ARG A 86 -2.64 21.40 -5.80
CA ARG A 86 -1.68 20.28 -5.70
C ARG A 86 -1.53 19.77 -4.27
N GLN A 87 -1.49 20.66 -3.28
CA GLN A 87 -1.38 20.29 -1.87
C GLN A 87 -2.65 19.60 -1.38
N GLU A 88 -3.84 20.07 -1.77
CA GLU A 88 -5.12 19.45 -1.44
C GLU A 88 -5.25 18.06 -2.07
N HIS A 89 -4.90 17.92 -3.35
CA HIS A 89 -4.86 16.63 -4.02
C HIS A 89 -3.90 15.65 -3.31
N PHE A 90 -2.69 16.11 -2.95
CA PHE A 90 -1.75 15.32 -2.16
C PHE A 90 -2.33 14.89 -0.81
N ASN A 91 -2.93 15.84 -0.08
CA ASN A 91 -3.48 15.58 1.24
C ASN A 91 -4.64 14.57 1.19
N ASN A 92 -5.54 14.72 0.22
CA ASN A 92 -6.67 13.81 0.02
C ASN A 92 -6.18 12.41 -0.38
N ARG A 93 -5.19 12.33 -1.27
CA ARG A 93 -4.61 11.06 -1.70
C ARG A 93 -3.96 10.28 -0.56
N TYR A 94 -3.25 10.97 0.34
CA TYR A 94 -2.41 10.32 1.36
C TYR A 94 -2.94 10.48 2.79
N CYS A 95 -4.22 10.84 2.96
CA CYS A 95 -4.81 11.10 4.27
C CYS A 95 -4.84 9.87 5.19
N TYR A 96 -4.72 8.66 4.64
CA TYR A 96 -4.64 7.42 5.42
C TYR A 96 -3.20 6.95 5.69
N GLY A 97 -2.18 7.69 5.24
CA GLY A 97 -0.78 7.28 5.36
C GLY A 97 -0.33 6.26 4.30
N ASN A 98 -1.15 6.03 3.28
CA ASN A 98 -0.96 5.16 2.12
C ASN A 98 0.10 5.70 1.12
N PHE A 99 1.30 6.01 1.62
CA PHE A 99 2.39 6.54 0.79
C PHE A 99 2.96 5.45 -0.13
N ASP A 100 2.93 5.69 -1.44
CA ASP A 100 3.48 4.82 -2.50
C ASP A 100 5.00 4.64 -2.38
N ARG A 101 5.69 5.66 -1.87
CA ARG A 101 7.15 5.65 -1.65
C ARG A 101 7.55 5.27 -0.24
N TYR A 102 6.65 4.69 0.56
CA TYR A 102 6.91 4.36 1.97
C TYR A 102 8.22 3.58 2.15
N TYR A 103 8.38 2.45 1.44
CA TYR A 103 9.60 1.65 1.51
C TYR A 103 10.82 2.32 0.89
N GLY A 104 10.64 3.23 -0.09
CA GLY A 104 11.75 4.02 -0.65
C GLY A 104 12.35 5.03 0.33
N VAL A 105 11.55 5.49 1.31
CA VAL A 105 12.02 6.36 2.40
C VAL A 105 12.44 5.54 3.63
N ARG A 106 11.80 4.40 3.89
CA ARG A 106 12.07 3.55 5.05
C ARG A 106 13.35 2.72 4.90
N LEU A 107 13.59 2.17 3.72
CA LEU A 107 14.66 1.20 3.49
C LEU A 107 15.88 1.81 2.83
N GLU A 108 17.04 1.21 3.11
CA GLU A 108 18.21 1.41 2.28
C GLU A 108 18.13 0.55 1.01
N PRO A 109 18.55 1.06 -0.16
CA PRO A 109 18.53 0.29 -1.39
C PRO A 109 19.27 -1.05 -1.24
N GLY A 110 18.60 -2.15 -1.61
CA GLY A 110 19.17 -3.50 -1.56
C GLY A 110 19.30 -4.11 -0.16
N LYS A 111 18.74 -3.49 0.88
CA LYS A 111 18.70 -4.05 2.24
C LYS A 111 17.31 -4.61 2.56
N SER A 112 17.30 -5.70 3.35
CA SER A 112 16.08 -6.23 3.95
C SER A 112 15.52 -5.26 5.00
N ASP A 113 14.21 -5.35 5.26
CA ASP A 113 13.57 -4.59 6.32
C ASP A 113 14.07 -5.06 7.69
N THR A 114 14.62 -4.14 8.49
CA THR A 114 15.21 -4.44 9.80
C THR A 114 14.18 -4.93 10.82
N ARG A 115 12.89 -4.69 10.60
CA ARG A 115 11.84 -5.28 11.44
C ARG A 115 11.87 -6.81 11.43
N LEU A 116 12.30 -7.42 10.34
CA LEU A 116 12.43 -8.87 10.24
C LEU A 116 13.48 -9.43 11.21
N SER A 117 14.50 -8.65 11.60
CA SER A 117 15.59 -9.16 12.46
C SER A 117 15.18 -9.35 13.91
N VAL A 118 14.09 -8.72 14.34
CA VAL A 118 13.54 -8.89 15.70
C VAL A 118 12.37 -9.86 15.73
N MET A 119 11.82 -10.21 14.56
CA MET A 119 10.74 -11.17 14.43
C MET A 119 11.28 -12.60 14.38
N LYS A 120 10.62 -13.52 15.07
CA LYS A 120 11.04 -14.92 15.13
C LYS A 120 10.25 -15.77 14.14
N LYS A 121 10.93 -16.60 13.34
CA LYS A 121 10.30 -17.42 12.28
C LYS A 121 9.19 -18.32 12.82
N GLU A 122 9.39 -18.90 14.00
CA GLU A 122 8.44 -19.79 14.67
C GLU A 122 7.10 -19.13 15.02
N TRP A 123 7.03 -17.79 15.03
CA TRP A 123 5.76 -17.09 15.19
C TRP A 123 4.87 -17.22 13.97
N PHE A 124 5.45 -17.41 12.78
CA PHE A 124 4.77 -17.39 11.50
C PHE A 124 4.73 -18.76 10.83
N GLU A 125 5.71 -19.62 11.07
CA GLU A 125 5.83 -20.89 10.35
C GLU A 125 4.56 -21.75 10.51
N LYS A 126 3.98 -22.14 9.37
CA LYS A 126 2.71 -22.90 9.28
C LYS A 126 1.50 -22.20 9.92
N LYS A 127 1.60 -20.90 10.22
CA LYS A 127 0.52 -20.08 10.80
C LYS A 127 -0.30 -19.35 9.75
N SER A 128 -1.50 -18.97 10.15
CA SER A 128 -2.36 -18.04 9.42
C SER A 128 -2.06 -16.60 9.85
N VAL A 129 -1.67 -15.75 8.91
CA VAL A 129 -1.19 -14.40 9.20
C VAL A 129 -2.05 -13.34 8.50
N LEU A 130 -2.41 -12.28 9.21
CA LEU A 130 -3.01 -11.07 8.65
C LEU A 130 -2.01 -9.91 8.78
N ASP A 131 -1.79 -9.15 7.71
CA ASP A 131 -0.97 -7.95 7.70
C ASP A 131 -1.82 -6.72 7.36
N ILE A 132 -2.09 -5.89 8.38
CA ILE A 132 -2.97 -4.72 8.29
C ILE A 132 -2.16 -3.50 7.84
N GLY A 133 -2.56 -2.90 6.73
CA GLY A 133 -1.84 -1.78 6.12
C GLY A 133 -0.58 -2.25 5.38
N CYS A 134 -0.70 -3.32 4.60
CA CYS A 134 0.43 -3.98 3.94
C CYS A 134 1.16 -3.09 2.91
N ASN A 135 0.56 -1.97 2.50
CA ASN A 135 1.07 -1.05 1.48
C ASN A 135 1.39 -1.84 0.18
N VAL A 136 2.53 -1.61 -0.47
CA VAL A 136 2.97 -2.36 -1.66
C VAL A 136 3.50 -3.77 -1.35
N GLY A 137 3.29 -4.28 -0.14
CA GLY A 137 3.53 -5.67 0.25
C GLY A 137 4.98 -6.05 0.51
N PHE A 138 5.94 -5.12 0.58
CA PHE A 138 7.36 -5.45 0.70
C PHE A 138 7.68 -6.33 1.93
N LEU A 139 7.21 -5.92 3.12
CA LEU A 139 7.40 -6.72 4.33
C LEU A 139 6.58 -8.02 4.29
N THR A 140 5.32 -7.95 3.85
CA THR A 140 4.42 -9.09 3.71
C THR A 140 5.02 -10.20 2.85
N LEU A 141 5.61 -9.83 1.71
CA LEU A 141 6.27 -10.75 0.78
C LEU A 141 7.54 -11.35 1.39
N SER A 142 8.34 -10.56 2.11
CA SER A 142 9.50 -11.08 2.85
C SER A 142 9.09 -12.12 3.89
N ILE A 143 8.03 -11.86 4.68
CA ILE A 143 7.52 -12.83 5.66
C ILE A 143 7.00 -14.10 4.97
N ALA A 144 6.22 -13.93 3.89
CA ALA A 144 5.67 -15.05 3.12
C ALA A 144 6.77 -16.01 2.60
N ARG A 145 7.87 -15.43 2.11
CA ARG A 145 9.02 -16.15 1.57
C ARG A 145 9.89 -16.76 2.66
N ASP A 146 10.31 -15.95 3.65
CA ASP A 146 11.39 -16.32 4.57
C ASP A 146 10.87 -17.09 5.80
N PHE A 147 9.64 -16.81 6.24
CA PHE A 147 9.09 -17.39 7.47
C PHE A 147 8.05 -18.50 7.23
N ALA A 148 7.72 -18.78 5.97
CA ALA A 148 6.89 -19.91 5.55
C ALA A 148 5.56 -20.07 6.32
N PRO A 149 4.71 -19.02 6.39
CA PRO A 149 3.36 -19.18 6.91
C PRO A 149 2.54 -20.14 6.06
N ARG A 150 1.51 -20.76 6.67
CA ARG A 150 0.52 -21.55 5.94
C ARG A 150 -0.22 -20.67 4.94
N ARG A 151 -0.56 -19.46 5.38
CA ARG A 151 -1.09 -18.37 4.56
C ARG A 151 -0.78 -17.02 5.19
N ILE A 152 -0.58 -16.01 4.37
CA ILE A 152 -0.53 -14.60 4.78
C ILE A 152 -1.42 -13.76 3.88
N LEU A 153 -2.31 -12.98 4.48
CA LEU A 153 -3.19 -12.03 3.81
C LEU A 153 -2.72 -10.61 4.14
N GLY A 154 -2.26 -9.86 3.14
CA GLY A 154 -2.03 -8.42 3.26
C GLY A 154 -3.27 -7.62 2.88
N ILE A 155 -3.71 -6.72 3.75
CA ILE A 155 -4.82 -5.80 3.46
C ILE A 155 -4.34 -4.36 3.46
N ASP A 156 -4.87 -3.55 2.54
CA ASP A 156 -4.66 -2.10 2.53
C ASP A 156 -5.92 -1.38 2.02
N ILE A 157 -6.12 -0.13 2.43
CA ILE A 157 -7.27 0.66 2.02
C ILE A 157 -7.15 1.18 0.58
N ASP A 158 -5.93 1.27 0.05
CA ASP A 158 -5.64 1.81 -1.28
C ASP A 158 -5.52 0.69 -2.34
N GLU A 159 -6.47 0.65 -3.28
CA GLU A 159 -6.48 -0.33 -4.39
C GLU A 159 -5.20 -0.27 -5.23
N HIS A 160 -4.62 0.92 -5.43
CA HIS A 160 -3.41 1.05 -6.23
C HIS A 160 -2.24 0.35 -5.55
N LEU A 161 -2.07 0.52 -4.23
CA LEU A 161 -1.00 -0.13 -3.48
C LEU A 161 -1.17 -1.65 -3.47
N VAL A 162 -2.39 -2.13 -3.27
CA VAL A 162 -2.73 -3.56 -3.36
C VAL A 162 -2.43 -4.11 -4.75
N GLY A 163 -2.78 -3.36 -5.81
CA GLY A 163 -2.46 -3.71 -7.19
C GLY A 163 -0.95 -3.81 -7.45
N VAL A 164 -0.16 -2.92 -6.85
CA VAL A 164 1.31 -3.00 -6.90
C VAL A 164 1.84 -4.19 -6.09
N ALA A 165 1.29 -4.46 -4.90
CA ALA A 165 1.67 -5.61 -4.08
C ALA A 165 1.49 -6.94 -4.81
N ARG A 166 0.34 -7.12 -5.48
CA ARG A 166 0.07 -8.29 -6.34
C ARG A 166 1.10 -8.43 -7.47
N LYS A 167 1.49 -7.33 -8.12
CA LYS A 167 2.53 -7.33 -9.16
C LYS A 167 3.92 -7.66 -8.59
N ASN A 168 4.21 -7.21 -7.38
CA ASN A 168 5.49 -7.44 -6.70
C ASN A 168 5.75 -8.90 -6.38
N ILE A 169 4.73 -9.77 -6.27
CA ILE A 169 4.91 -11.22 -6.04
C ILE A 169 5.93 -11.80 -7.03
N ARG A 170 5.83 -11.44 -8.32
CA ARG A 170 6.72 -11.94 -9.38
C ARG A 170 8.18 -11.61 -9.11
N HIS A 171 8.47 -10.38 -8.70
CA HIS A 171 9.83 -9.93 -8.40
C HIS A 171 10.50 -10.72 -7.26
N TYR A 172 9.71 -11.37 -6.40
CA TYR A 172 10.21 -12.23 -5.33
C TYR A 172 10.32 -13.70 -5.76
N CYS A 173 9.64 -14.13 -6.84
CA CYS A 173 9.78 -15.45 -7.45
C CYS A 173 11.03 -15.54 -8.36
N ASP A 174 11.39 -14.43 -9.00
CA ASP A 174 12.35 -14.39 -10.12
C ASP A 174 13.78 -14.81 -9.75
N GLN A 175 14.15 -14.84 -8.45
CA GLN A 175 15.52 -15.18 -8.03
C GLN A 175 15.78 -16.69 -7.84
N GLU A 176 14.74 -17.51 -7.67
CA GLU A 176 14.91 -18.96 -7.36
C GLU A 176 14.05 -19.90 -8.22
N THR A 177 13.23 -19.39 -9.13
CA THR A 177 12.35 -20.25 -9.93
C THR A 177 13.15 -20.98 -11.01
N GLN A 178 13.43 -22.27 -10.83
CA GLN A 178 13.84 -23.14 -11.93
C GLN A 178 12.70 -23.21 -12.95
N PHE A 179 13.02 -22.86 -14.20
CA PHE A 179 12.06 -22.82 -15.29
C PHE A 179 11.57 -24.24 -15.62
N VAL A 180 10.28 -24.49 -15.42
CA VAL A 180 9.65 -25.76 -15.82
C VAL A 180 8.77 -25.50 -17.03
N GLY A 181 9.32 -25.70 -18.24
CA GLY A 181 8.57 -25.60 -19.50
C GLY A 181 9.44 -25.47 -20.74
N LYS A 182 8.84 -25.70 -21.93
CA LYS A 182 9.46 -25.45 -23.25
C LYS A 182 8.83 -24.22 -23.91
N PHE A 183 8.87 -23.05 -23.27
CA PHE A 183 8.40 -21.81 -23.90
C PHE A 183 9.55 -21.07 -24.60
N PRO A 184 9.28 -20.34 -25.70
CA PRO A 184 10.27 -19.51 -26.36
C PRO A 184 10.88 -18.47 -25.41
N ALA A 185 12.18 -18.21 -25.51
CA ALA A 185 12.91 -17.26 -24.65
C ALA A 185 12.32 -15.83 -24.64
N SER A 186 11.64 -15.43 -25.72
CA SER A 186 10.95 -14.15 -25.85
C SER A 186 9.75 -13.97 -24.90
N PHE A 187 9.12 -15.07 -24.46
CA PHE A 187 8.05 -15.00 -23.47
C PHE A 187 8.59 -14.54 -22.11
N CYS A 188 9.77 -15.02 -21.70
CA CYS A 188 10.39 -14.63 -20.43
C CYS A 188 10.76 -13.15 -20.40
N THR A 189 11.17 -12.58 -21.53
CA THR A 189 11.61 -11.18 -21.61
C THR A 189 10.45 -10.20 -21.47
N ASN A 190 9.26 -10.56 -21.99
CA ASN A 190 8.10 -9.69 -21.99
C ASN A 190 7.12 -9.95 -20.83
N PHE A 191 7.08 -11.18 -20.30
CA PHE A 191 6.06 -11.60 -19.34
C PHE A 191 6.61 -12.13 -18.01
N GLY A 192 7.94 -12.29 -17.87
CA GLY A 192 8.57 -12.90 -16.71
C GLY A 192 8.49 -14.44 -16.72
N PRO A 193 9.03 -15.13 -15.69
CA PRO A 193 8.90 -16.57 -15.57
C PRO A 193 7.43 -16.95 -15.41
N ILE A 194 6.98 -17.84 -16.28
CA ILE A 194 5.63 -18.41 -16.25
C ILE A 194 5.69 -19.60 -15.29
N SER A 195 5.18 -19.43 -14.07
CA SER A 195 5.01 -20.55 -13.16
C SER A 195 3.91 -21.46 -13.69
N ASN A 196 4.20 -22.75 -13.82
CA ASN A 196 3.17 -23.74 -14.07
C ASN A 196 2.33 -23.81 -12.79
N HIS A 197 1.08 -23.34 -12.82
CA HIS A 197 0.19 -23.43 -11.66
C HIS A 197 0.00 -24.92 -11.33
N SER A 198 0.70 -25.42 -10.30
CA SER A 198 0.39 -26.73 -9.74
C SER A 198 -1.03 -26.66 -9.19
N LEU A 199 -1.91 -27.56 -9.62
CA LEU A 199 -3.28 -27.69 -9.09
C LEU A 199 -3.30 -28.24 -7.64
N SER A 200 -2.13 -28.50 -7.04
CA SER A 200 -2.02 -28.84 -5.62
C SER A 200 -2.05 -27.56 -4.77
N PHE A 201 -2.86 -27.52 -3.72
CA PHE A 201 -2.77 -26.50 -2.68
C PHE A 201 -1.36 -26.51 -2.08
N SER A 202 -0.53 -25.56 -2.48
CA SER A 202 0.83 -25.35 -2.00
C SER A 202 0.79 -24.29 -0.91
N THR A 203 1.42 -24.57 0.23
CA THR A 203 1.62 -23.60 1.31
C THR A 203 3.01 -22.95 1.21
N LYS A 204 3.68 -23.08 0.06
CA LYS A 204 4.98 -22.47 -0.19
C LYS A 204 4.79 -21.17 -0.95
N PHE A 205 5.71 -20.23 -0.76
CA PHE A 205 5.77 -19.03 -1.58
C PHE A 205 5.90 -19.39 -3.07
N PRO A 206 5.16 -18.74 -4.00
CA PRO A 206 4.24 -17.62 -3.81
C PRO A 206 2.78 -18.01 -3.52
N ASP A 207 2.46 -19.29 -3.43
CA ASP A 207 1.08 -19.78 -3.30
C ASP A 207 0.47 -19.53 -1.90
N ASN A 208 1.27 -19.06 -0.94
CA ASN A 208 0.85 -18.79 0.43
C ASN A 208 0.59 -17.30 0.73
N VAL A 209 0.61 -16.40 -0.26
CA VAL A 209 0.39 -14.96 -0.06
C VAL A 209 -0.76 -14.43 -0.90
N TRP A 210 -1.63 -13.63 -0.27
CA TRP A 210 -2.75 -12.95 -0.91
C TRP A 210 -2.81 -11.48 -0.51
N PHE A 211 -3.40 -10.66 -1.38
CA PHE A 211 -3.62 -9.24 -1.12
C PHE A 211 -5.06 -8.81 -1.44
N ARG A 212 -5.68 -8.05 -0.53
CA ARG A 212 -7.05 -7.56 -0.65
C ARG A 212 -7.13 -6.07 -0.32
N ARG A 213 -7.94 -5.33 -1.09
CA ARG A 213 -8.31 -3.96 -0.72
C ARG A 213 -9.42 -4.01 0.32
N GLU A 214 -9.17 -3.46 1.49
CA GLU A 214 -10.12 -3.49 2.59
C GLU A 214 -9.86 -2.37 3.60
N ASN A 215 -10.92 -1.82 4.16
CA ASN A 215 -10.82 -1.00 5.36
C ASN A 215 -11.03 -1.92 6.57
N TYR A 216 -10.01 -2.02 7.41
CA TYR A 216 -10.07 -2.86 8.60
C TYR A 216 -11.06 -2.34 9.66
N VAL A 217 -11.20 -1.01 9.76
CA VAL A 217 -12.11 -0.40 10.73
C VAL A 217 -13.53 -0.57 10.20
N LEU A 218 -14.35 -1.33 10.94
CA LEU A 218 -15.75 -1.56 10.62
C LEU A 218 -16.56 -0.27 10.77
N ASP A 219 -17.69 -0.20 10.09
CA ASP A 219 -18.56 0.98 10.10
C ASP A 219 -19.36 1.11 11.41
N SER A 220 -19.55 0.01 12.15
CA SER A 220 -20.25 0.01 13.43
C SER A 220 -19.81 -1.15 14.33
N ASP A 221 -20.07 -1.02 15.63
CA ASP A 221 -19.69 -2.02 16.63
C ASP A 221 -20.52 -3.30 16.52
N GLU A 222 -21.76 -3.24 16.03
CA GLU A 222 -22.61 -4.43 15.83
C GLU A 222 -21.99 -5.41 14.83
N LEU A 223 -21.23 -4.90 13.84
CA LEU A 223 -20.51 -5.75 12.90
C LEU A 223 -19.40 -6.55 13.59
N LEU A 224 -18.89 -6.10 14.74
CA LEU A 224 -17.84 -6.80 15.49
C LEU A 224 -18.30 -8.13 16.06
N GLU A 225 -19.59 -8.25 16.39
CA GLU A 225 -20.18 -9.48 16.90
C GLU A 225 -20.22 -10.59 15.86
N THR A 226 -20.15 -10.23 14.58
CA THR A 226 -20.13 -11.18 13.45
C THR A 226 -18.71 -11.60 13.03
N VAL A 227 -17.68 -10.99 13.63
CA VAL A 227 -16.28 -11.28 13.29
C VAL A 227 -15.84 -12.58 13.94
N GLU A 228 -15.44 -13.54 13.13
CA GLU A 228 -14.90 -14.82 13.58
C GLU A 228 -13.37 -14.79 13.70
N GLU A 229 -12.83 -15.55 14.65
CA GLU A 229 -11.39 -15.71 14.81
C GLU A 229 -10.78 -16.53 13.65
N GLU A 230 -9.82 -15.96 12.91
CA GLU A 230 -9.35 -16.54 11.63
C GLU A 230 -7.81 -16.65 11.54
N PHE A 231 -7.09 -15.87 12.36
CA PHE A 231 -5.64 -15.70 12.25
C PHE A 231 -4.90 -16.09 13.52
N ASP A 232 -3.78 -16.79 13.35
CA ASP A 232 -2.83 -17.10 14.42
C ASP A 232 -1.97 -15.87 14.77
N VAL A 233 -1.69 -15.02 13.77
CA VAL A 233 -0.87 -13.81 13.90
C VAL A 233 -1.53 -12.65 13.18
N ILE A 234 -1.62 -11.50 13.85
CA ILE A 234 -2.03 -10.23 13.23
C ILE A 234 -0.88 -9.24 13.35
N LEU A 235 -0.49 -8.65 12.22
CA LEU A 235 0.50 -7.58 12.13
C LEU A 235 -0.19 -6.23 11.98
N ALA A 236 0.27 -5.26 12.77
CA ALA A 236 -0.18 -3.88 12.77
C ALA A 236 1.02 -2.94 12.82
N LEU A 237 1.77 -2.88 11.72
CA LEU A 237 3.09 -2.27 11.73
C LEU A 237 3.06 -0.88 11.10
N SER A 238 3.44 0.14 11.87
CA SER A 238 3.46 1.54 11.43
C SER A 238 2.10 2.07 10.98
N ILE A 239 1.02 1.60 11.59
CA ILE A 239 -0.32 2.18 11.43
C ILE A 239 -0.70 2.99 12.68
N THR A 240 -1.55 3.99 12.47
CA THR A 240 -1.94 5.00 13.50
C THR A 240 -3.38 4.86 13.95
N LYS A 241 -4.08 3.84 13.46
CA LYS A 241 -5.49 3.63 13.74
C LYS A 241 -5.66 2.55 14.80
N TRP A 242 -6.77 2.66 15.52
CA TRP A 242 -7.33 1.62 16.35
C TRP A 242 -7.63 0.36 15.55
N ILE A 243 -7.42 -0.78 16.19
CA ILE A 243 -7.49 -2.11 15.59
C ILE A 243 -8.29 -2.99 16.53
N HIS A 244 -9.44 -3.46 16.10
CA HIS A 244 -10.28 -4.38 16.85
C HIS A 244 -9.83 -5.82 16.62
N LEU A 245 -9.34 -6.51 17.65
CA LEU A 245 -8.56 -7.75 17.53
C LEU A 245 -9.41 -9.04 17.59
N ASN A 246 -10.70 -8.96 17.25
CA ASN A 246 -11.63 -10.11 17.29
C ASN A 246 -11.27 -11.23 16.30
N LEU A 247 -10.42 -10.94 15.31
CA LEU A 247 -9.94 -11.91 14.32
C LEU A 247 -8.82 -12.83 14.82
N LEU A 248 -8.26 -12.59 16.02
CA LEU A 248 -7.11 -13.32 16.53
C LEU A 248 -7.53 -14.58 17.30
N LEU A 249 -7.02 -15.74 16.89
CA LEU A 249 -7.27 -17.03 17.53
C LEU A 249 -6.68 -17.10 18.96
N PRO A 250 -7.26 -17.92 19.85
CA PRO A 250 -6.72 -18.21 21.17
C PRO A 250 -5.27 -18.73 21.08
N GLY A 251 -4.38 -18.20 21.92
CA GLY A 251 -2.93 -18.49 21.82
C GLY A 251 -2.21 -17.72 20.70
N GLY A 252 -2.93 -16.92 19.91
CA GLY A 252 -2.40 -16.12 18.82
C GLY A 252 -1.56 -14.94 19.28
N ARG A 253 -0.90 -14.28 18.32
CA ARG A 253 -0.03 -13.12 18.55
C ARG A 253 -0.53 -11.89 17.80
N PHE A 254 -0.55 -10.77 18.49
CA PHE A 254 -0.71 -9.45 17.89
C PHE A 254 0.64 -8.72 17.94
N ILE A 255 1.21 -8.41 16.77
CA ILE A 255 2.50 -7.74 16.65
C ILE A 255 2.26 -6.32 16.16
N VAL A 256 2.63 -5.34 16.97
CA VAL A 256 2.32 -3.93 16.73
C VAL A 256 3.56 -3.06 16.77
N GLU A 257 3.66 -2.12 15.83
CA GLU A 257 4.69 -1.07 15.79
C GLU A 257 3.96 0.28 15.87
N PRO A 258 3.58 0.76 17.07
CA PRO A 258 2.80 1.98 17.22
C PRO A 258 3.64 3.19 16.80
N GLN A 259 2.98 4.16 16.13
CA GLN A 259 3.63 5.44 15.86
C GLN A 259 3.55 6.34 17.09
N PRO A 260 4.61 7.10 17.42
CA PRO A 260 4.58 7.99 18.57
C PRO A 260 3.61 9.16 18.35
N PHE A 261 2.92 9.62 19.41
CA PHE A 261 1.87 10.65 19.31
C PHE A 261 2.37 11.96 18.68
N ILE A 262 3.65 12.31 18.86
CA ILE A 262 4.27 13.48 18.24
C ILE A 262 4.14 13.50 16.70
N SER A 263 4.11 12.34 16.07
CA SER A 263 3.96 12.20 14.61
C SER A 263 2.54 12.54 14.13
N TYR A 264 1.52 12.43 14.99
CA TYR A 264 0.11 12.66 14.66
C TYR A 264 -0.13 14.14 14.35
N LYS A 265 0.50 15.05 15.10
CA LYS A 265 0.40 16.51 14.89
C LYS A 265 0.84 16.95 13.48
N LYS A 266 1.78 16.23 12.86
CA LYS A 266 2.20 16.53 11.49
C LYS A 266 1.13 16.10 10.48
N ARG A 267 0.48 14.96 10.73
CA ARG A 267 -0.55 14.38 9.84
C ARG A 267 -1.91 15.05 9.99
N SER A 268 -2.23 15.55 11.18
CA SER A 268 -3.49 16.27 11.43
C SER A 268 -3.68 17.51 10.55
N LYS A 269 -2.59 18.11 10.07
CA LYS A 269 -2.60 19.27 9.16
C LYS A 269 -3.00 18.95 7.71
N MET A 270 -3.22 17.69 7.36
CA MET A 270 -3.51 17.30 5.98
C MET A 270 -4.97 17.61 5.60
N THR A 271 -5.93 17.32 6.47
CA THR A 271 -7.34 17.58 6.21
C THR A 271 -8.03 18.08 7.48
N GLU A 272 -9.13 18.83 7.33
CA GLU A 272 -9.86 19.33 8.49
C GLU A 272 -10.46 18.20 9.33
N LYS A 273 -10.85 17.09 8.69
CA LYS A 273 -11.26 15.85 9.38
C LYS A 273 -10.13 15.29 10.27
N LEU A 274 -8.90 15.20 9.75
CA LEU A 274 -7.77 14.71 10.54
C LEU A 274 -7.39 15.66 11.68
N LYS A 275 -7.57 16.97 11.48
CA LYS A 275 -7.38 17.99 12.51
C LYS A 275 -8.41 17.85 13.62
N ALA A 276 -9.69 17.72 13.28
CA ALA A 276 -10.76 17.49 14.25
C ALA A 276 -10.53 16.19 15.03
N ASN A 277 -10.23 15.10 14.33
CA ASN A 277 -9.89 13.82 14.96
C ASN A 277 -8.72 13.97 15.93
N TYR A 278 -7.63 14.62 15.52
CA TYR A 278 -6.46 14.82 16.40
C TYR A 278 -6.79 15.57 17.69
N MET A 279 -7.67 16.57 17.62
CA MET A 279 -8.09 17.32 18.81
C MET A 279 -9.00 16.50 19.73
N ALA A 280 -9.70 15.50 19.18
CA ALA A 280 -10.58 14.60 19.93
C ALA A 280 -9.85 13.33 20.44
N ILE A 281 -8.54 13.16 20.17
CA ILE A 281 -7.80 12.00 20.69
C ILE A 281 -7.58 12.16 22.19
N GLU A 282 -8.25 11.30 22.95
CA GLU A 282 -8.02 11.14 24.39
C GLU A 282 -7.09 9.94 24.67
N PHE A 283 -7.33 8.81 23.99
CA PHE A 283 -6.51 7.61 24.09
C PHE A 283 -5.29 7.65 23.18
N LYS A 284 -4.10 7.52 23.76
CA LYS A 284 -2.84 7.73 23.06
C LYS A 284 -2.01 6.44 22.98
N PRO A 285 -0.99 6.38 22.12
CA PRO A 285 -0.09 5.22 22.03
C PRO A 285 0.49 4.77 23.37
N GLU A 286 0.71 5.70 24.30
CA GLU A 286 1.22 5.41 25.63
C GLU A 286 0.23 4.60 26.49
N ASP A 287 -1.06 4.63 26.17
CA ASP A 287 -2.13 3.91 26.88
C ASP A 287 -2.42 2.53 26.25
N PHE A 288 -1.80 2.21 25.11
CA PHE A 288 -2.12 1.01 24.32
C PHE A 288 -1.87 -0.28 25.10
N GLU A 289 -0.74 -0.38 25.81
CA GLU A 289 -0.38 -1.58 26.53
C GLU A 289 -1.39 -1.93 27.63
N MET A 290 -1.72 -0.94 28.47
CA MET A 290 -2.70 -1.08 29.54
C MET A 290 -4.05 -1.52 28.99
N TYR A 291 -4.54 -0.86 27.94
CA TYR A 291 -5.81 -1.22 27.31
C TYR A 291 -5.78 -2.62 26.67
N LEU A 292 -4.70 -3.00 25.98
CA LEU A 292 -4.58 -4.31 25.35
C LEU A 292 -4.54 -5.43 26.40
N ILE A 293 -3.89 -5.21 27.55
CA ILE A 293 -3.82 -6.20 28.62
C ILE A 293 -5.13 -6.25 29.42
N GLU A 294 -5.63 -5.10 29.88
CA GLU A 294 -6.73 -5.03 30.86
C GLU A 294 -8.11 -5.10 30.20
N GLU A 295 -8.34 -4.38 29.11
CA GLU A 295 -9.66 -4.28 28.47
C GLU A 295 -9.83 -5.31 27.36
N VAL A 296 -8.81 -5.48 26.49
CA VAL A 296 -8.87 -6.47 25.40
C VAL A 296 -8.58 -7.89 25.90
N GLY A 297 -7.83 -8.03 27.01
CA GLY A 297 -7.58 -9.31 27.67
C GLY A 297 -6.41 -10.12 27.08
N PHE A 298 -5.39 -9.45 26.54
CA PHE A 298 -4.13 -10.12 26.21
C PHE A 298 -3.44 -10.63 27.50
N GLU A 299 -2.83 -11.80 27.44
CA GLU A 299 -2.20 -12.46 28.58
C GLU A 299 -0.85 -11.83 28.96
N SER A 300 -0.09 -11.40 27.95
CA SER A 300 1.26 -10.88 28.15
C SER A 300 1.71 -10.05 26.95
N VAL A 301 2.70 -9.18 27.18
CA VAL A 301 3.42 -8.42 26.15
C VAL A 301 4.92 -8.74 26.19
N GLU A 302 5.53 -8.90 25.01
CA GLU A 302 6.99 -8.98 24.82
C GLU A 302 7.46 -7.73 24.06
N HIS A 303 8.35 -6.94 24.65
CA HIS A 303 8.94 -5.75 24.04
C HIS A 303 10.20 -6.11 23.26
N LEU A 304 10.16 -6.00 21.94
CA LEU A 304 11.30 -6.32 21.06
C LEU A 304 12.27 -5.13 20.88
N GLY A 305 11.93 -3.99 21.44
CA GLY A 305 12.68 -2.75 21.26
C GLY A 305 12.48 -2.15 19.87
N ALA A 306 13.33 -1.17 19.54
CA ALA A 306 13.24 -0.43 18.28
C ALA A 306 14.32 -0.89 17.29
N PRO A 307 13.96 -1.59 16.19
CA PRO A 307 14.91 -1.95 15.16
C PRO A 307 15.58 -0.71 14.57
N SER A 308 16.88 -0.81 14.26
CA SER A 308 17.60 0.28 13.60
C SER A 308 16.97 0.58 12.23
N ALA A 309 16.97 1.83 11.82
CA ALA A 309 16.37 2.23 10.56
C ALA A 309 17.17 3.33 9.87
N LYS A 310 16.90 3.53 8.58
CA LYS A 310 17.51 4.57 7.75
C LYS A 310 17.38 5.97 8.34
N THR A 311 16.24 6.25 8.99
CA THR A 311 16.03 7.51 9.70
C THR A 311 15.46 7.23 11.08
N LYS A 312 15.81 8.09 12.06
CA LYS A 312 15.31 8.01 13.44
C LYS A 312 13.78 7.96 13.54
N GLY A 313 13.06 8.54 12.57
CA GLY A 313 11.60 8.50 12.55
C GLY A 313 10.97 7.11 12.30
N PHE A 314 11.78 6.12 11.90
CA PHE A 314 11.39 4.72 11.70
C PHE A 314 11.98 3.77 12.75
N GLU A 315 12.83 4.25 13.66
CA GLU A 315 13.25 3.49 14.84
C GLU A 315 12.11 3.53 15.87
N ARG A 316 11.23 2.54 15.81
CA ARG A 316 10.01 2.48 16.63
C ARG A 316 9.94 1.16 17.39
N PRO A 317 9.46 1.16 18.64
CA PRO A 317 9.29 -0.06 19.39
C PRO A 317 8.33 -1.01 18.67
N ILE A 318 8.62 -2.31 18.76
CA ILE A 318 7.73 -3.37 18.34
C ILE A 318 7.37 -4.20 19.58
N ASP A 319 6.08 -4.35 19.79
CA ASP A 319 5.54 -5.13 20.89
C ASP A 319 4.77 -6.33 20.36
N VAL A 320 4.84 -7.44 21.09
CA VAL A 320 4.13 -8.68 20.77
C VAL A 320 3.22 -9.05 21.91
N TYR A 321 1.93 -8.91 21.69
CA TYR A 321 0.89 -9.30 22.63
C TYR A 321 0.45 -10.73 22.36
N ARG A 322 0.30 -11.54 23.41
CA ARG A 322 -0.11 -12.94 23.31
C ARG A 322 -1.53 -13.11 23.85
N LYS A 323 -2.43 -13.62 23.01
CA LYS A 323 -3.79 -13.95 23.45
C LYS A 323 -3.74 -15.23 24.29
N LYS A 324 -4.49 -15.27 25.38
CA LYS A 324 -4.55 -16.45 26.25
C LYS A 324 -4.96 -17.70 25.46
N PRO A 325 -4.29 -18.85 25.65
CA PRO A 325 -4.73 -20.10 25.04
C PRO A 325 -6.07 -20.57 25.64
N PRO A 326 -6.83 -21.42 24.93
CA PRO A 326 -8.01 -22.04 25.49
C PRO A 326 -7.65 -22.93 26.69
N ARG A 327 -8.47 -22.89 27.76
CA ARG A 327 -8.23 -23.59 29.04
C ARG A 327 -7.96 -25.10 28.93
N PHE A 328 -8.42 -25.77 27.88
CA PHE A 328 -8.18 -27.22 27.70
C PHE A 328 -6.74 -27.54 27.28
N LEU A 329 -5.99 -26.56 26.75
CA LEU A 329 -4.56 -26.73 26.44
C LEU A 329 -3.64 -26.54 27.66
N ASP A 330 -4.12 -25.95 28.77
CA ASP A 330 -3.35 -25.76 30.00
C ASP A 330 -3.04 -27.08 30.75
N ARG A 331 -3.79 -28.16 30.46
CA ARG A 331 -3.69 -29.43 31.20
C ARG A 331 -2.40 -30.22 30.99
N ASN A 332 -1.61 -29.89 29.97
CA ASN A 332 -0.37 -30.63 29.66
C ASN A 332 0.89 -30.06 30.31
N ALA A 333 0.82 -28.90 30.99
CA ALA A 333 1.98 -28.31 31.67
C ALA A 333 2.23 -28.91 33.08
N ASN A 334 1.17 -29.34 33.77
CA ASN A 334 1.26 -29.89 35.14
C ASN A 334 1.38 -31.42 35.21
N ALA A 335 1.53 -32.12 34.07
CA ALA A 335 1.69 -33.57 34.03
C ALA A 335 3.18 -34.03 33.99
N LYS A 336 4.12 -33.11 34.20
CA LYS A 336 5.56 -33.38 34.28
C LYS A 336 6.21 -32.74 35.52
N SER A 337 5.61 -32.95 36.69
CA SER A 337 6.26 -32.71 37.99
C SER A 337 6.27 -33.98 38.80
#